data_AF-A0A2W5AEF0-F1
#
_entry.id   AF-A0A2W5AEF0-F1
#
_cell.length_a   1.000
_cell.length_b   1.000
_cell.length_c   1.000
_cell.angle_alpha   90.00
_cell.angle_beta   90.00
_cell.angle_gamma   90.00
#
_symmetry.space_group_name_H-M   'P 1'
#
loop_
_entity.id
_entity.type
_entity.pdbx_description
1 polymer ?
#
loop_
_entity_poly.entity_id
_entity_poly.type
_entity_poly.pdbx_seq_one_letter_code
_entity_poly.pdbx_strand_id
1 'polypeptide(L)'
;MTLSKSRIDKAGRSLAHPAELTMEIMELEEDFDEYRISHLEPLSLTTLELQSWLHGYGGGYYIAQRVKRKPQILRKLRRLSVRLTQLQDIGGCRIIVEKNEDVDRLIAFIKENVSKFDSFSVKRVTDYREKGRDETGYRSAHLLLERSGRSLELQIRSRIQHYWAESVERTSVIYGKYLKEQEGDPIVIEYFQHLSDVFYEIESGRDPSVQSKVKLDKMREKAQNIIYESDRNRIFDSSVNEDIVRTLTNTQGSEGDLINWIMVFNWNSGDFVTWDIVGREAESAKAKYTQYESQFSSDDGFEVVMIGSSDIATVRQTHSHYFGIEKFDTILESLDQSIAGFKTRMDIDVGARQILALLVRKKYWGRKGATIDTLRNHFAKGVNTFDSSLSTLKDMGLINMADAHSPVSLNLKKKSEIDGYL
;
A
#
# COMPACT_ATOMS: atom_id res chain seq x y z
N MET A 1 -29.77 -10.86 12.96
CA MET A 1 -29.67 -12.32 13.23
C MET A 1 -28.27 -12.78 12.84
N THR A 2 -27.64 -13.66 13.61
CA THR A 2 -26.31 -14.17 13.25
C THR A 2 -26.43 -15.14 12.08
N LEU A 3 -25.79 -14.83 10.95
CA LEU A 3 -25.82 -15.69 9.75
C LEU A 3 -25.17 -17.05 10.03
N SER A 4 -25.82 -18.13 9.58
CA SER A 4 -25.26 -19.48 9.70
C SER A 4 -24.10 -19.69 8.73
N LYS A 5 -23.11 -20.53 9.10
CA LYS A 5 -21.99 -20.86 8.21
C LYS A 5 -22.44 -21.42 6.87
N SER A 6 -23.52 -22.21 6.84
CA SER A 6 -24.05 -22.77 5.60
C SER A 6 -24.66 -21.69 4.68
N ARG A 7 -25.35 -20.69 5.25
CA ARG A 7 -25.89 -19.53 4.51
C ARG A 7 -24.74 -18.69 3.93
N ILE A 8 -23.71 -18.40 4.74
CA ILE A 8 -22.51 -17.67 4.29
C ILE A 8 -21.79 -18.42 3.15
N ASP A 9 -21.58 -19.73 3.30
CA ASP A 9 -20.93 -20.55 2.27
C ASP A 9 -21.80 -20.68 1.01
N LYS A 10 -23.13 -20.64 1.14
CA LYS A 10 -24.06 -20.57 0.00
C LYS A 10 -23.89 -19.24 -0.73
N ALA A 11 -23.90 -18.12 -0.01
CA ALA A 11 -23.71 -16.79 -0.56
C ALA A 11 -22.40 -16.68 -1.37
N GLY A 12 -21.27 -17.09 -0.77
CA GLY A 12 -19.98 -17.07 -1.45
C GLY A 12 -19.94 -17.93 -2.73
N ARG A 13 -20.57 -19.12 -2.72
CA ARG A 13 -20.61 -19.99 -3.90
C ARG A 13 -21.50 -19.43 -5.02
N SER A 14 -22.70 -18.94 -4.67
CA SER A 14 -23.65 -18.39 -5.63
C SER A 14 -23.11 -17.12 -6.30
N LEU A 15 -22.44 -16.24 -5.55
CA LEU A 15 -21.87 -15.01 -6.11
C LEU A 15 -20.58 -15.26 -6.90
N ALA A 16 -19.83 -16.31 -6.58
CA ALA A 16 -18.62 -16.66 -7.34
C ALA A 16 -18.97 -17.14 -8.77
N HIS A 17 -20.13 -17.78 -8.93
CA HIS A 17 -20.65 -18.29 -10.21
C HIS A 17 -22.08 -17.76 -10.39
N PRO A 18 -22.23 -16.46 -10.70
CA PRO A 18 -23.54 -15.83 -10.74
C PRO A 18 -24.45 -16.50 -11.77
N ALA A 19 -25.65 -16.86 -11.33
CA ALA A 19 -26.76 -17.26 -12.19
C ALA A 19 -27.60 -16.01 -12.53
N GLU A 20 -28.78 -16.20 -13.15
CA GLU A 20 -29.73 -15.10 -13.37
C GLU A 20 -30.00 -14.32 -12.08
N LEU A 21 -30.19 -13.00 -12.22
CA LEU A 21 -30.53 -12.12 -11.10
C LEU A 21 -31.91 -12.50 -10.57
N THR A 22 -31.95 -13.02 -9.35
CA THR A 22 -33.17 -13.40 -8.64
C THR A 22 -33.19 -12.76 -7.27
N MET A 23 -34.38 -12.69 -6.64
CA MET A 23 -34.50 -12.21 -5.26
C MET A 23 -33.60 -12.99 -4.29
N GLU A 24 -33.43 -14.29 -4.51
CA GLU A 24 -32.52 -15.11 -3.70
C GLU A 24 -31.06 -14.68 -3.86
N ILE A 25 -30.61 -14.33 -5.07
CA ILE A 25 -29.24 -13.84 -5.29
C ILE A 25 -29.02 -12.49 -4.59
N MET A 26 -30.02 -11.60 -4.61
CA MET A 26 -29.95 -10.32 -3.90
C MET A 26 -29.83 -10.51 -2.37
N GLU A 27 -30.63 -11.40 -1.78
CA GLU A 27 -30.50 -11.74 -0.36
C GLU A 27 -29.13 -12.35 -0.03
N LEU A 28 -28.60 -13.21 -0.90
CA LEU A 28 -27.28 -13.82 -0.72
C LEU A 28 -26.15 -12.79 -0.85
N GLU A 29 -26.34 -11.75 -1.66
CA GLU A 29 -25.41 -10.63 -1.73
C GLU A 29 -25.39 -9.81 -0.43
N GLU A 30 -26.56 -9.53 0.14
CA GLU A 30 -26.65 -8.89 1.46
C GLU A 30 -25.97 -9.74 2.56
N ASP A 31 -26.20 -11.06 2.55
CA ASP A 31 -25.57 -11.99 3.49
C ASP A 31 -24.03 -12.03 3.34
N PHE A 32 -23.55 -11.95 2.09
CA PHE A 32 -22.12 -11.87 1.80
C PHE A 32 -21.50 -10.59 2.36
N ASP A 33 -22.15 -9.45 2.11
CA ASP A 33 -21.66 -8.15 2.56
C ASP A 33 -21.70 -8.02 4.08
N GLU A 34 -22.76 -8.53 4.72
CA GLU A 34 -22.86 -8.65 6.17
C GLU A 34 -21.70 -9.48 6.75
N TYR A 35 -21.44 -10.66 6.19
CA TYR A 35 -20.32 -11.49 6.63
C TYR A 35 -18.97 -10.79 6.42
N ARG A 36 -18.77 -10.16 5.27
CA ARG A 36 -17.53 -9.43 4.96
C ARG A 36 -17.29 -8.28 5.94
N ILE A 37 -18.29 -7.42 6.15
CA ILE A 37 -18.18 -6.26 7.05
C ILE A 37 -18.08 -6.66 8.52
N SER A 38 -18.61 -7.82 8.92
CA SER A 38 -18.44 -8.32 10.29
C SER A 38 -16.97 -8.56 10.71
N HIS A 39 -16.01 -8.49 9.77
CA HIS A 39 -14.57 -8.52 10.07
C HIS A 39 -13.99 -7.14 10.42
N LEU A 40 -14.68 -6.03 10.07
CA LEU A 40 -14.16 -4.67 10.22
C LEU A 40 -13.94 -4.29 11.69
N GLU A 41 -14.88 -4.59 12.58
CA GLU A 41 -14.75 -4.27 14.00
C GLU A 41 -13.60 -5.07 14.65
N PRO A 42 -13.54 -6.42 14.57
CA PRO A 42 -12.40 -7.18 15.09
C PRO A 42 -11.06 -6.74 14.49
N LEU A 43 -11.04 -6.39 13.21
CA LEU A 43 -9.85 -5.85 12.53
C LEU A 43 -9.43 -4.51 13.14
N SER A 44 -10.37 -3.59 13.33
CA SER A 44 -10.12 -2.26 13.90
C SER A 44 -9.60 -2.32 15.32
N LEU A 45 -10.20 -3.17 16.16
CA LEU A 45 -9.73 -3.40 17.52
C LEU A 45 -8.32 -3.98 17.54
N THR A 46 -8.03 -4.95 16.66
CA THR A 46 -6.69 -5.54 16.54
C THR A 46 -5.65 -4.53 16.08
N THR A 47 -5.97 -3.70 15.09
CA THR A 47 -5.08 -2.64 14.59
C THR A 47 -4.76 -1.62 15.68
N LEU A 48 -5.76 -1.14 16.42
CA LEU A 48 -5.59 -0.18 17.51
C LEU A 48 -4.73 -0.75 18.65
N GLU A 49 -4.93 -2.03 18.97
CA GLU A 49 -4.15 -2.70 20.00
C GLU A 49 -2.69 -2.92 19.58
N LEU A 50 -2.46 -3.33 18.33
CA LEU A 50 -1.11 -3.40 17.75
C LEU A 50 -0.44 -2.02 17.77
N GLN A 51 -1.15 -0.95 17.41
CA GLN A 51 -0.65 0.44 17.50
C GLN A 51 -0.27 0.81 18.93
N SER A 52 -1.11 0.46 19.92
CA SER A 52 -0.84 0.72 21.33
C SER A 52 0.45 0.04 21.80
N TRP A 53 0.66 -1.24 21.45
CA TRP A 53 1.91 -1.95 21.78
C TRP A 53 3.12 -1.35 21.06
N LEU A 54 2.96 -0.95 19.81
CA LEU A 54 4.03 -0.42 18.98
C LEU A 54 4.53 0.96 19.43
N HIS A 55 3.77 1.70 20.23
CA HIS A 55 4.26 2.94 20.86
C HIS A 55 5.55 2.71 21.68
N GLY A 56 5.73 1.50 22.23
CA GLY A 56 6.93 1.09 22.96
C GLY A 56 7.97 0.31 22.15
N TYR A 57 7.76 0.09 20.85
CA TYR A 57 8.63 -0.77 20.01
C TYR A 57 9.99 -0.13 19.67
N GLY A 58 10.08 1.21 19.66
CA GLY A 58 11.35 1.93 19.47
C GLY A 58 11.91 1.93 18.04
N GLY A 59 11.13 1.52 17.04
CA GLY A 59 11.48 1.56 15.62
C GLY A 59 10.38 2.18 14.77
N GLY A 60 10.74 2.76 13.62
CA GLY A 60 9.78 3.32 12.66
C GLY A 60 8.93 2.23 12.00
N TYR A 61 7.62 2.48 11.88
CA TYR A 61 6.69 1.59 11.22
C TYR A 61 5.54 2.36 10.55
N TYR A 62 4.94 1.74 9.54
CA TYR A 62 3.63 2.13 9.04
C TYR A 62 2.65 1.00 9.26
N ILE A 63 1.43 1.31 9.71
CA ILE A 63 0.38 0.33 9.91
C ILE A 63 -0.92 0.79 9.26
N ALA A 64 -1.54 -0.09 8.49
CA ALA A 64 -2.86 0.15 7.93
C ALA A 64 -3.64 -1.16 7.88
N GLN A 65 -4.96 -1.05 8.01
CA GLN A 65 -5.88 -2.15 7.81
C GLN A 65 -6.62 -2.01 6.48
N ARG A 66 -7.14 -3.12 5.99
CA ARG A 66 -7.95 -3.16 4.77
C ARG A 66 -8.92 -4.33 4.83
N VAL A 67 -10.18 -4.07 4.51
CA VAL A 67 -11.15 -5.14 4.26
C VAL A 67 -10.99 -5.61 2.82
N LYS A 68 -10.96 -6.92 2.62
CA LYS A 68 -10.77 -7.50 1.30
C LYS A 68 -11.97 -7.20 0.40
N ARG A 69 -11.68 -6.80 -0.84
CA ARG A 69 -12.68 -6.38 -1.82
C ARG A 69 -13.54 -7.57 -2.27
N LYS A 70 -14.84 -7.34 -2.48
CA LYS A 70 -15.80 -8.35 -2.96
C LYS A 70 -15.29 -9.05 -4.24
N PRO A 71 -14.87 -8.33 -5.30
CA PRO A 71 -14.34 -8.97 -6.52
C PRO A 71 -13.13 -9.89 -6.27
N GLN A 72 -12.21 -9.50 -5.38
CA GLN A 72 -11.05 -10.32 -5.02
C GLN A 72 -11.42 -11.58 -4.25
N ILE A 73 -12.43 -11.49 -3.37
CA ILE A 73 -12.96 -12.66 -2.66
C ILE A 73 -13.57 -13.63 -3.67
N LEU A 74 -14.46 -13.15 -4.54
CA LEU A 74 -15.15 -13.99 -5.54
C LEU A 74 -14.16 -14.66 -6.50
N ARG A 75 -13.15 -13.92 -7.00
CA ARG A 75 -12.07 -14.52 -7.82
C ARG A 75 -11.31 -15.62 -7.08
N LYS A 76 -10.98 -15.41 -5.80
CA LYS A 76 -10.30 -16.41 -4.98
C LYS A 76 -11.15 -17.67 -4.77
N LEU A 77 -12.46 -17.51 -4.54
CA LEU A 77 -13.40 -18.62 -4.42
C LEU A 77 -13.50 -19.43 -5.72
N ARG A 78 -13.52 -18.76 -6.88
CA ARG A 78 -13.48 -19.42 -8.20
C ARG A 78 -12.20 -20.23 -8.42
N ARG A 79 -11.03 -19.66 -8.13
CA ARG A 79 -9.73 -20.29 -8.42
C ARG A 79 -9.37 -21.43 -7.47
N LEU A 80 -9.66 -21.29 -6.18
CA LEU A 80 -9.15 -22.21 -5.14
C LEU A 80 -10.19 -23.23 -4.66
N SER A 81 -11.43 -23.18 -5.16
CA SER A 81 -12.54 -24.07 -4.75
C SER A 81 -12.71 -24.19 -3.21
N VAL A 82 -12.39 -23.13 -2.48
CA VAL A 82 -12.56 -23.04 -1.02
C VAL A 82 -13.89 -22.38 -0.67
N ARG A 83 -14.39 -22.60 0.55
CA ARG A 83 -15.60 -21.95 1.04
C ARG A 83 -15.31 -20.55 1.60
N LEU A 84 -16.30 -19.66 1.56
CA LEU A 84 -16.17 -18.28 2.06
C LEU A 84 -15.74 -18.27 3.53
N THR A 85 -16.33 -19.13 4.38
CA THR A 85 -15.96 -19.23 5.80
C THR A 85 -14.56 -19.79 6.06
N GLN A 86 -13.86 -20.31 5.04
CA GLN A 86 -12.49 -20.81 5.14
C GLN A 86 -11.45 -19.76 4.72
N LEU A 87 -11.88 -18.62 4.16
CA LEU A 87 -10.96 -17.53 3.81
C LEU A 87 -10.45 -16.85 5.08
N GLN A 88 -9.13 -16.77 5.19
CA GLN A 88 -8.43 -16.21 6.36
C GLN A 88 -8.09 -14.71 6.20
N ASP A 89 -8.15 -14.20 4.97
CA ASP A 89 -7.66 -12.88 4.59
C ASP A 89 -8.79 -11.89 4.26
N ILE A 90 -9.96 -12.00 4.90
CA ILE A 90 -11.07 -11.06 4.71
C ILE A 90 -10.77 -9.73 5.43
N GLY A 91 -10.32 -9.80 6.69
CA GLY A 91 -9.79 -8.65 7.42
C GLY A 91 -8.27 -8.71 7.43
N GLY A 92 -7.62 -7.76 6.75
CA GLY A 92 -6.16 -7.71 6.63
C GLY A 92 -5.58 -6.50 7.36
N CYS A 93 -4.50 -6.70 8.10
CA CYS A 93 -3.66 -5.64 8.65
C CYS A 93 -2.27 -5.75 8.01
N ARG A 94 -1.62 -4.63 7.74
CA ARG A 94 -0.27 -4.56 7.17
C ARG A 94 0.60 -3.69 8.05
N ILE A 95 1.75 -4.21 8.45
CA ILE A 95 2.82 -3.43 9.08
C ILE A 95 4.05 -3.44 8.17
N ILE A 96 4.56 -2.24 7.87
CA ILE A 96 5.80 -2.05 7.11
C ILE A 96 6.85 -1.55 8.09
N VAL A 97 8.00 -2.21 8.10
CA VAL A 97 9.18 -1.86 8.89
C VAL A 97 10.38 -1.67 7.96
N GLU A 98 11.47 -1.10 8.47
CA GLU A 98 12.62 -0.68 7.66
C GLU A 98 13.27 -1.87 6.95
N LYS A 99 13.71 -2.88 7.71
CA LYS A 99 14.52 -4.00 7.20
C LYS A 99 13.97 -5.36 7.57
N ASN A 100 14.58 -6.40 7.01
CA ASN A 100 14.16 -7.78 7.25
C ASN A 100 14.40 -8.21 8.71
N GLU A 101 15.45 -7.71 9.39
CA GLU A 101 15.67 -8.00 10.81
C GLU A 101 14.56 -7.39 11.69
N ASP A 102 13.99 -6.25 11.29
CA ASP A 102 12.89 -5.61 12.00
C ASP A 102 11.60 -6.42 11.91
N VAL A 103 11.41 -7.16 10.82
CA VAL A 103 10.28 -8.09 10.69
C VAL A 103 10.41 -9.18 11.74
N ASP A 104 11.60 -9.75 11.93
CA ASP A 104 11.84 -10.81 12.94
C ASP A 104 11.62 -10.28 14.36
N ARG A 105 12.16 -9.10 14.66
CA ARG A 105 11.98 -8.42 15.96
C ARG A 105 10.50 -8.15 16.23
N LEU A 106 9.76 -7.67 15.24
CA LEU A 106 8.34 -7.37 15.39
C LEU A 106 7.51 -8.65 15.59
N ILE A 107 7.80 -9.73 14.88
CA ILE A 107 7.12 -11.03 15.08
C ILE A 107 7.33 -11.53 16.51
N ALA A 108 8.56 -11.47 17.01
CA ALA A 108 8.88 -11.87 18.38
C ALA A 108 8.13 -10.99 19.40
N PHE A 109 8.16 -9.67 19.20
CA PHE A 109 7.46 -8.70 20.05
C PHE A 109 5.94 -8.94 20.08
N ILE A 110 5.30 -9.19 18.94
CA ILE A 110 3.86 -9.48 18.88
C ILE A 110 3.53 -10.78 19.61
N LYS A 111 4.33 -11.84 19.41
CA LYS A 111 4.12 -13.12 20.11
C LYS A 111 4.24 -12.96 21.62
N GLU A 112 5.22 -12.18 22.08
CA GLU A 112 5.40 -11.90 23.51
C GLU A 112 4.20 -11.13 24.07
N ASN A 113 3.73 -10.07 23.41
CA ASN A 113 2.57 -9.30 23.89
C ASN A 113 1.28 -10.13 23.87
N VAL A 114 1.04 -10.93 22.84
CA VAL A 114 -0.12 -11.84 22.79
C VAL A 114 -0.09 -12.86 23.93
N SER A 115 1.08 -13.27 24.41
CA SER A 115 1.16 -14.15 25.60
C SER A 115 0.81 -13.45 26.92
N LYS A 116 0.85 -12.11 26.94
CA LYS A 116 0.54 -11.27 28.12
C LYS A 116 -0.91 -10.77 28.11
N PHE A 117 -1.48 -10.55 26.92
CA PHE A 117 -2.82 -10.00 26.72
C PHE A 117 -3.72 -11.01 26.02
N ASP A 118 -4.86 -11.37 26.63
CA ASP A 118 -5.81 -12.38 26.10
C ASP A 118 -6.88 -11.77 25.16
N SER A 119 -6.51 -10.74 24.40
CA SER A 119 -7.44 -9.98 23.55
C SER A 119 -7.61 -10.57 22.14
N PHE A 120 -6.58 -11.21 21.62
CA PHE A 120 -6.57 -11.99 20.39
C PHE A 120 -5.45 -13.04 20.43
N SER A 121 -5.48 -14.02 19.52
CA SER A 121 -4.48 -15.09 19.48
C SER A 121 -3.79 -15.21 18.13
N VAL A 122 -2.51 -15.62 18.13
CA VAL A 122 -1.75 -15.97 16.92
C VAL A 122 -1.90 -17.47 16.67
N LYS A 123 -2.64 -17.86 15.65
CA LYS A 123 -2.89 -19.28 15.32
C LYS A 123 -1.79 -19.90 14.47
N ARG A 124 -1.20 -19.12 13.56
CA ARG A 124 -0.16 -19.60 12.63
C ARG A 124 0.72 -18.46 12.18
N VAL A 125 2.00 -18.75 11.95
CA VAL A 125 2.93 -17.86 11.25
C VAL A 125 3.43 -18.59 10.01
N THR A 126 3.31 -17.95 8.85
CA THR A 126 3.84 -18.45 7.58
C THR A 126 4.79 -17.42 7.00
N ASP A 127 6.04 -17.81 6.77
CA ASP A 127 7.07 -16.92 6.27
C ASP A 127 7.39 -17.20 4.81
N TYR A 128 7.12 -16.22 3.94
CA TYR A 128 7.41 -16.30 2.52
C TYR A 128 8.68 -15.52 2.13
N ARG A 129 9.43 -14.97 3.08
CA ARG A 129 10.52 -14.01 2.76
C ARG A 129 11.76 -14.66 2.18
N GLU A 130 12.07 -15.91 2.52
CA GLU A 130 13.28 -16.58 2.01
C GLU A 130 13.13 -17.06 0.57
N LYS A 131 12.02 -17.73 0.25
CA LYS A 131 11.82 -18.35 -1.07
C LYS A 131 10.89 -17.56 -1.99
N GLY A 132 10.22 -16.54 -1.45
CA GLY A 132 9.05 -15.97 -2.11
C GLY A 132 7.91 -16.97 -2.19
N ARG A 133 6.81 -16.55 -2.80
CA ARG A 133 5.87 -17.50 -3.42
C ARG A 133 6.46 -17.90 -4.76
N ASP A 134 6.77 -19.18 -4.91
CA ASP A 134 7.43 -19.76 -6.10
C ASP A 134 6.81 -19.24 -7.41
N GLU A 135 5.49 -19.06 -7.43
CA GLU A 135 4.72 -18.66 -8.61
C GLU A 135 4.81 -17.18 -9.00
N THR A 136 5.16 -16.29 -8.06
CA THR A 136 5.05 -14.83 -8.30
C THR A 136 6.26 -14.03 -7.84
N GLY A 137 7.09 -14.57 -6.95
CA GLY A 137 8.13 -13.81 -6.25
C GLY A 137 7.63 -13.02 -5.03
N TYR A 138 6.37 -13.15 -4.62
CA TYR A 138 5.84 -12.39 -3.49
C TYR A 138 6.48 -12.78 -2.14
N ARG A 139 6.96 -11.79 -1.38
CA ARG A 139 7.65 -11.95 -0.08
C ARG A 139 6.99 -11.14 1.03
N SER A 140 6.72 -11.78 2.18
CA SER A 140 6.17 -11.19 3.41
C SER A 140 6.06 -12.27 4.50
N ALA A 141 6.07 -11.89 5.77
CA ALA A 141 5.67 -12.77 6.87
C ALA A 141 4.18 -12.59 7.19
N HIS A 142 3.42 -13.70 7.25
CA HIS A 142 1.97 -13.70 7.46
C HIS A 142 1.64 -14.32 8.82
N LEU A 143 0.93 -13.58 9.66
CA LEU A 143 0.44 -14.03 10.94
C LEU A 143 -1.08 -14.18 10.82
N LEU A 144 -1.56 -15.41 11.00
CA LEU A 144 -2.98 -15.70 11.13
C LEU A 144 -3.40 -15.40 12.56
N LEU A 145 -4.21 -14.37 12.73
CA LEU A 145 -4.75 -13.94 14.01
C LEU A 145 -6.21 -14.39 14.14
N GLU A 146 -6.68 -14.54 15.37
CA GLU A 146 -8.09 -14.78 15.67
C GLU A 146 -8.56 -13.84 16.79
N ARG A 147 -9.63 -13.09 16.53
CA ARG A 147 -10.29 -12.20 17.49
C ARG A 147 -11.80 -12.27 17.30
N SER A 148 -12.55 -12.39 18.39
CA SER A 148 -14.03 -12.40 18.38
C SER A 148 -14.64 -13.38 17.37
N GLY A 149 -14.03 -14.58 17.23
CA GLY A 149 -14.49 -15.62 16.29
C GLY A 149 -14.23 -15.32 14.81
N ARG A 150 -13.46 -14.28 14.48
CA ARG A 150 -13.03 -13.94 13.12
C ARG A 150 -11.54 -14.19 12.93
N SER A 151 -11.18 -14.77 11.80
CA SER A 151 -9.78 -14.85 11.36
C SER A 151 -9.36 -13.55 10.69
N LEU A 152 -8.18 -13.07 11.04
CA LEU A 152 -7.56 -11.87 10.47
C LEU A 152 -6.15 -12.22 10.00
N GLU A 153 -5.68 -11.56 8.95
CA GLU A 153 -4.33 -11.75 8.44
C GLU A 153 -3.50 -10.50 8.72
N LEU A 154 -2.43 -10.64 9.49
CA LEU A 154 -1.41 -9.61 9.64
C LEU A 154 -0.24 -9.91 8.71
N GLN A 155 0.04 -8.98 7.79
CA GLN A 155 1.18 -9.03 6.87
C GLN A 155 2.26 -8.10 7.39
N ILE A 156 3.45 -8.64 7.68
CA ILE A 156 4.61 -7.85 8.06
C ILE A 156 5.60 -7.88 6.88
N ARG A 157 6.08 -6.69 6.48
CA ARG A 157 6.98 -6.52 5.34
C ARG A 157 8.11 -5.56 5.69
N SER A 158 9.29 -5.82 5.15
CA SER A 158 10.30 -4.77 5.02
C SER A 158 9.87 -3.74 3.97
N ARG A 159 10.56 -2.60 3.88
CA ARG A 159 10.32 -1.60 2.83
C ARG A 159 10.56 -2.17 1.42
N ILE A 160 11.59 -2.98 1.24
CA ILE A 160 11.92 -3.59 -0.05
C ILE A 160 10.83 -4.58 -0.49
N GLN A 161 10.35 -5.41 0.44
CA GLN A 161 9.23 -6.34 0.19
C GLN A 161 7.94 -5.59 -0.15
N HIS A 162 7.68 -4.49 0.55
CA HIS A 162 6.51 -3.66 0.29
C HIS A 162 6.59 -2.95 -1.06
N TYR A 163 7.72 -2.35 -1.41
CA TYR A 163 7.95 -1.73 -2.71
C TYR A 163 7.72 -2.73 -3.85
N TRP A 164 8.30 -3.94 -3.77
CA TRP A 164 8.05 -4.99 -4.77
C TRP A 164 6.56 -5.29 -4.91
N ALA A 165 5.87 -5.44 -3.78
CA ALA A 165 4.45 -5.76 -3.76
C ALA A 165 3.60 -4.65 -4.39
N GLU A 166 3.94 -3.37 -4.19
CA GLU A 166 3.24 -2.23 -4.81
C GLU A 166 3.58 -2.08 -6.29
N SER A 167 4.84 -2.33 -6.68
CA SER A 167 5.26 -2.28 -8.09
C SER A 167 4.50 -3.30 -8.93
N VAL A 168 4.34 -4.53 -8.46
CA VAL A 168 3.56 -5.56 -9.18
C VAL A 168 2.08 -5.17 -9.29
N GLU A 169 1.47 -4.57 -8.26
CA GLU A 169 0.06 -4.13 -8.33
C GLU A 169 -0.10 -3.01 -9.35
N ARG A 170 0.81 -2.03 -9.33
CA ARG A 170 0.81 -0.92 -10.29
C ARG A 170 0.98 -1.43 -11.73
N THR A 171 1.94 -2.33 -11.95
CA THR A 171 2.12 -2.94 -13.27
C THR A 171 0.91 -3.78 -13.66
N SER A 172 0.22 -4.43 -12.72
CA SER A 172 -1.02 -5.15 -13.01
C SER A 172 -2.09 -4.22 -13.57
N VAL A 173 -2.23 -3.02 -13.01
CA VAL A 173 -3.15 -1.97 -13.52
C VAL A 173 -2.80 -1.60 -14.94
N ILE A 174 -1.55 -1.21 -15.18
CA ILE A 174 -1.07 -0.73 -16.48
C ILE A 174 -1.18 -1.81 -17.54
N TYR A 175 -0.82 -3.03 -17.17
CA TYR A 175 -0.84 -4.17 -18.06
C TYR A 175 -2.27 -4.71 -18.27
N GLY A 176 -3.23 -4.30 -17.43
CA GLY A 176 -4.60 -4.81 -17.45
C GLY A 176 -4.68 -6.31 -17.10
N LYS A 177 -3.73 -6.81 -16.29
CA LYS A 177 -3.57 -8.23 -15.96
C LYS A 177 -3.26 -8.42 -14.48
N TYR A 178 -3.95 -9.35 -13.82
CA TYR A 178 -3.68 -9.67 -12.42
C TYR A 178 -2.42 -10.54 -12.26
N LEU A 179 -1.23 -9.93 -12.31
CA LEU A 179 0.07 -10.63 -12.33
C LEU A 179 0.27 -11.56 -11.12
N LYS A 180 -0.16 -11.15 -9.92
CA LYS A 180 -0.09 -12.00 -8.70
C LYS A 180 -1.05 -13.20 -8.73
N GLU A 181 -1.99 -13.20 -9.66
CA GLU A 181 -2.92 -14.30 -9.92
C GLU A 181 -2.45 -15.15 -11.12
N GLN A 182 -1.19 -14.97 -11.55
CA GLN A 182 -0.57 -15.57 -12.75
C GLN A 182 -1.30 -15.23 -14.06
N GLU A 183 -1.99 -14.10 -14.10
CA GLU A 183 -2.56 -13.61 -15.35
C GLU A 183 -1.55 -12.73 -16.09
N GLY A 184 -1.34 -12.98 -17.38
CA GLY A 184 -0.42 -12.20 -18.22
C GLY A 184 0.62 -13.07 -18.93
N ASP A 185 1.52 -12.42 -19.67
CA ASP A 185 2.62 -13.12 -20.33
C ASP A 185 3.63 -13.67 -19.30
N PRO A 186 4.06 -14.94 -19.42
CA PRO A 186 5.05 -15.54 -18.54
C PRO A 186 6.33 -14.70 -18.38
N ILE A 187 6.79 -14.01 -19.42
CA ILE A 187 8.00 -13.17 -19.38
C ILE A 187 7.84 -12.03 -18.36
N VAL A 188 6.64 -11.43 -18.26
CA VAL A 188 6.36 -10.36 -17.30
C VAL A 188 6.33 -10.92 -15.87
N ILE A 189 5.74 -12.09 -15.68
CA ILE A 189 5.69 -12.77 -14.37
C ILE A 189 7.10 -13.17 -13.93
N GLU A 190 7.88 -13.78 -14.81
CA GLU A 190 9.27 -14.17 -14.56
C GLU A 190 10.18 -12.97 -14.26
N TYR A 191 9.94 -11.82 -14.89
CA TYR A 191 10.63 -10.59 -14.55
C TYR A 191 10.44 -10.24 -13.07
N PHE A 192 9.21 -10.29 -12.57
CA PHE A 192 8.91 -9.99 -11.17
C PHE A 192 9.45 -11.03 -10.19
N GLN A 193 9.45 -12.31 -10.57
CA GLN A 193 10.13 -13.36 -9.79
C GLN A 193 11.62 -13.01 -9.63
N HIS A 194 12.32 -12.74 -10.73
CA HIS A 194 13.74 -12.40 -10.69
C HIS A 194 14.04 -11.07 -9.99
N LEU A 195 13.16 -10.07 -10.13
CA LEU A 195 13.27 -8.83 -9.37
C LEU A 195 13.21 -9.12 -7.87
N SER A 196 12.35 -10.05 -7.46
CA SER A 196 12.23 -10.45 -6.06
C SER A 196 13.48 -11.15 -5.55
N ASP A 197 14.07 -12.05 -6.35
CA ASP A 197 15.33 -12.73 -6.01
C ASP A 197 16.47 -11.72 -5.81
N VAL A 198 16.59 -10.75 -6.71
CA VAL A 198 17.60 -9.69 -6.63
C VAL A 198 17.40 -8.85 -5.37
N PHE A 199 16.15 -8.50 -5.04
CA PHE A 199 15.84 -7.78 -3.81
C PHE A 199 16.12 -8.61 -2.55
N TYR A 200 15.93 -9.93 -2.59
CA TYR A 200 16.27 -10.82 -1.49
C TYR A 200 17.78 -10.83 -1.20
N GLU A 201 18.61 -10.84 -2.23
CA GLU A 201 20.07 -10.73 -2.07
C GLU A 201 20.46 -9.41 -1.37
N ILE A 202 19.88 -8.30 -1.84
CA ILE A 202 20.11 -6.96 -1.26
C ILE A 202 19.67 -6.91 0.22
N GLU A 203 18.47 -7.40 0.53
CA GLU A 203 17.95 -7.46 1.90
C GLU A 203 18.79 -8.34 2.81
N SER A 204 19.47 -9.34 2.26
CA SER A 204 20.38 -10.20 3.01
C SER A 204 21.80 -9.65 3.13
N GLY A 205 22.03 -8.40 2.71
CA GLY A 205 23.32 -7.74 2.74
C GLY A 205 24.33 -8.27 1.71
N ARG A 206 23.87 -9.02 0.69
CA ARG A 206 24.69 -9.54 -0.40
C ARG A 206 24.55 -8.65 -1.63
N ASP A 207 25.61 -8.54 -2.43
CA ASP A 207 25.51 -7.87 -3.72
C ASP A 207 25.03 -8.86 -4.79
N PRO A 208 23.93 -8.59 -5.51
CA PRO A 208 23.51 -9.43 -6.62
C PRO A 208 24.63 -9.54 -7.67
N SER A 209 24.85 -10.75 -8.19
CA SER A 209 25.90 -10.98 -9.19
C SER A 209 25.66 -10.14 -10.46
N VAL A 210 26.74 -9.76 -11.15
CA VAL A 210 26.66 -9.04 -12.43
C VAL A 210 25.79 -9.78 -13.45
N GLN A 211 25.88 -11.11 -13.48
CA GLN A 211 25.06 -11.94 -14.37
C GLN A 211 23.56 -11.83 -14.03
N SER A 212 23.21 -11.81 -12.75
CA SER A 212 21.82 -11.64 -12.29
C SER A 212 21.28 -10.26 -12.67
N LYS A 213 22.06 -9.19 -12.44
CA LYS A 213 21.70 -7.82 -12.83
C LYS A 213 21.47 -7.68 -14.35
N VAL A 214 22.41 -8.18 -15.16
CA VAL A 214 22.28 -8.17 -16.64
C VAL A 214 21.09 -9.00 -17.12
N LYS A 215 20.81 -10.14 -16.48
CA LYS A 215 19.63 -10.95 -16.80
C LYS A 215 18.35 -10.17 -16.50
N LEU A 216 18.25 -9.57 -15.32
CA LEU A 216 17.10 -8.75 -14.91
C LEU A 216 16.86 -7.60 -15.89
N ASP A 217 17.90 -6.88 -16.30
CA ASP A 217 17.79 -5.78 -17.27
C ASP A 217 17.22 -6.25 -18.62
N LYS A 218 17.71 -7.36 -19.16
CA LYS A 218 17.19 -7.95 -20.41
C LYS A 218 15.73 -8.38 -20.28
N MET A 219 15.34 -8.92 -19.13
CA MET A 219 13.97 -9.33 -18.86
C MET A 219 13.06 -8.11 -18.71
N ARG A 220 13.55 -7.04 -18.07
CA ARG A 220 12.85 -5.76 -17.98
C ARG A 220 12.49 -5.22 -19.37
N GLU A 221 13.47 -5.15 -20.28
CA GLU A 221 13.24 -4.65 -21.64
C GLU A 221 12.17 -5.45 -22.39
N LYS A 222 12.25 -6.79 -22.31
CA LYS A 222 11.25 -7.67 -22.93
C LYS A 222 9.86 -7.50 -22.31
N ALA A 223 9.78 -7.53 -20.99
CA ALA A 223 8.52 -7.35 -20.25
C ALA A 223 7.90 -5.99 -20.56
N GLN A 224 8.71 -4.94 -20.60
CA GLN A 224 8.27 -3.59 -20.94
C GLN A 224 7.68 -3.51 -22.35
N ASN A 225 8.32 -4.11 -23.36
CA ASN A 225 7.78 -4.16 -24.72
C ASN A 225 6.42 -4.88 -24.77
N ILE A 226 6.29 -6.02 -24.10
CA ILE A 226 5.02 -6.78 -24.02
C ILE A 226 3.92 -5.92 -23.39
N ILE A 227 4.24 -5.21 -22.31
CA ILE A 227 3.27 -4.34 -21.65
C ILE A 227 2.86 -3.18 -22.56
N TYR A 228 3.80 -2.54 -23.25
CA TYR A 228 3.50 -1.46 -24.21
C TYR A 228 2.60 -1.93 -25.36
N GLU A 229 2.90 -3.08 -25.96
CA GLU A 229 2.11 -3.64 -27.06
C GLU A 229 0.69 -4.03 -26.62
N SER A 230 0.49 -4.27 -25.32
CA SER A 230 -0.81 -4.64 -24.76
C SER A 230 -1.69 -3.45 -24.35
N ASP A 231 -1.16 -2.22 -24.33
CA ASP A 231 -1.94 -1.05 -23.92
C ASP A 231 -2.98 -0.69 -24.97
N ARG A 232 -4.22 -1.08 -24.69
CA ARG A 232 -5.39 -0.76 -25.50
C ARG A 232 -6.12 0.49 -25.03
N ASN A 233 -5.84 0.94 -23.81
CA ASN A 233 -6.68 1.91 -23.09
C ASN A 233 -5.99 3.26 -22.86
N ARG A 234 -4.77 3.46 -23.38
CA ARG A 234 -3.97 4.69 -23.16
C ARG A 234 -3.75 4.97 -21.68
N ILE A 235 -3.57 3.93 -20.87
CA ILE A 235 -3.30 4.07 -19.43
C ILE A 235 -2.00 4.87 -19.22
N PHE A 236 -1.09 4.86 -20.20
CA PHE A 236 0.13 5.67 -20.19
C PHE A 236 -0.11 7.18 -20.24
N ASP A 237 -1.27 7.65 -20.71
CA ASP A 237 -1.64 9.07 -20.75
C ASP A 237 -2.35 9.54 -19.47
N SER A 238 -2.56 8.62 -18.52
CA SER A 238 -3.19 8.91 -17.23
C SER A 238 -2.37 9.90 -16.41
N SER A 239 -3.06 10.71 -15.61
CA SER A 239 -2.40 11.72 -14.79
C SER A 239 -3.00 11.72 -13.39
N VAL A 240 -2.14 11.78 -12.38
CA VAL A 240 -2.57 11.94 -11.00
C VAL A 240 -3.39 13.23 -10.90
N ASN A 241 -4.65 13.12 -10.51
CA ASN A 241 -5.47 14.30 -10.24
C ASN A 241 -4.98 14.96 -8.94
N GLU A 242 -4.04 15.89 -9.07
CA GLU A 242 -3.42 16.59 -7.95
C GLU A 242 -4.43 17.33 -7.08
N ASP A 243 -5.56 17.78 -7.63
CA ASP A 243 -6.60 18.45 -6.85
C ASP A 243 -7.29 17.50 -5.87
N ILE A 244 -7.58 16.26 -6.30
CA ILE A 244 -8.17 15.22 -5.44
C ILE A 244 -7.17 14.78 -4.36
N VAL A 245 -5.89 14.64 -4.73
CA VAL A 245 -4.83 14.33 -3.76
C VAL A 245 -4.67 15.49 -2.76
N ARG A 246 -4.77 16.75 -3.22
CA ARG A 246 -4.67 17.94 -2.37
C ARG A 246 -5.81 18.00 -1.36
N THR A 247 -7.06 17.80 -1.79
CA THR A 247 -8.23 17.80 -0.87
C THR A 247 -8.13 16.70 0.17
N LEU A 248 -7.65 15.53 -0.24
CA LEU A 248 -7.40 14.40 0.65
C LEU A 248 -6.33 14.73 1.70
N THR A 249 -5.18 15.29 1.29
CA THR A 249 -4.10 15.67 2.23
C THR A 249 -4.48 16.77 3.21
N ASN A 250 -5.46 17.61 2.85
CA ASN A 250 -5.97 18.67 3.72
C ASN A 250 -6.97 18.16 4.76
N THR A 251 -7.42 16.92 4.62
CA THR A 251 -8.38 16.32 5.55
C THR A 251 -7.61 15.66 6.68
N GLN A 252 -7.56 16.34 7.83
CA GLN A 252 -6.91 15.81 9.02
C GLN A 252 -7.87 14.88 9.77
N GLY A 253 -7.37 13.69 10.09
CA GLY A 253 -7.94 12.90 11.17
C GLY A 253 -7.60 13.52 12.53
N SER A 254 -8.40 13.22 13.56
CA SER A 254 -7.96 13.42 14.93
C SER A 254 -6.75 12.52 15.21
N GLU A 255 -5.69 13.09 15.76
CA GLU A 255 -4.45 12.38 16.09
C GLU A 255 -4.76 11.16 16.98
N GLY A 256 -4.39 9.96 16.52
CA GLY A 256 -4.58 8.70 17.26
C GLY A 256 -5.89 7.95 16.99
N ASP A 257 -6.84 8.51 16.25
CA ASP A 257 -8.05 7.78 15.85
C ASP A 257 -7.84 6.98 14.55
N LEU A 258 -8.24 5.71 14.54
CA LEU A 258 -8.31 4.90 13.32
C LEU A 258 -9.50 5.34 12.47
N ILE A 259 -9.22 5.87 11.27
CA ILE A 259 -10.21 6.36 10.31
C ILE A 259 -10.25 5.45 9.09
N ASN A 260 -11.45 5.16 8.59
CA ASN A 260 -11.63 4.37 7.37
C ASN A 260 -11.79 5.28 6.15
N TRP A 261 -10.87 5.15 5.21
CA TRP A 261 -10.83 5.85 3.93
C TRP A 261 -11.43 4.94 2.86
N ILE A 262 -12.48 5.39 2.18
CA ILE A 262 -12.99 4.76 0.96
C ILE A 262 -12.29 5.45 -0.21
N MET A 263 -11.63 4.68 -1.07
CA MET A 263 -10.96 5.17 -2.26
C MET A 263 -11.53 4.48 -3.50
N VAL A 264 -11.75 5.26 -4.56
CA VAL A 264 -12.22 4.79 -5.85
C VAL A 264 -11.12 5.00 -6.88
N PHE A 265 -10.74 3.92 -7.55
CA PHE A 265 -9.71 3.89 -8.58
C PHE A 265 -10.29 3.31 -9.88
N ASN A 266 -9.92 3.86 -11.03
CA ASN A 266 -10.37 3.37 -12.33
C ASN A 266 -9.21 2.65 -13.03
N TRP A 267 -9.34 1.34 -13.25
CA TRP A 267 -8.32 0.54 -13.95
C TRP A 267 -8.24 0.86 -15.43
N ASN A 268 -9.34 1.29 -16.06
CA ASN A 268 -9.35 1.59 -17.49
C ASN A 268 -8.54 2.84 -17.80
N SER A 269 -8.54 3.81 -16.89
CA SER A 269 -7.79 5.05 -17.05
C SER A 269 -6.57 5.16 -16.14
N GLY A 270 -6.34 4.24 -15.19
CA GLY A 270 -5.23 4.34 -14.23
C GLY A 270 -5.38 5.47 -13.20
N ASP A 271 -6.57 6.05 -13.07
CA ASP A 271 -6.78 7.26 -12.29
C ASP A 271 -7.37 7.00 -10.90
N PHE A 272 -6.92 7.83 -9.95
CA PHE A 272 -7.59 8.01 -8.68
C PHE A 272 -8.81 8.92 -8.86
N VAL A 273 -10.02 8.37 -8.69
CA VAL A 273 -11.28 9.01 -9.12
C VAL A 273 -11.89 9.86 -8.03
N THR A 274 -12.00 9.32 -6.81
CA THR A 274 -12.59 10.02 -5.66
C THR A 274 -12.26 9.27 -4.37
N TRP A 275 -12.54 9.92 -3.25
CA TRP A 275 -12.40 9.35 -1.92
C TRP A 275 -13.47 9.87 -0.98
N ASP A 276 -13.62 9.15 0.13
CA ASP A 276 -14.50 9.52 1.22
C ASP A 276 -13.97 8.98 2.55
N ILE A 277 -14.50 9.50 3.65
CA ILE A 277 -14.22 9.01 5.00
C ILE A 277 -15.49 8.40 5.57
N VAL A 278 -15.32 7.29 6.28
CA VAL A 278 -16.36 6.72 7.12
C VAL A 278 -15.84 6.45 8.53
N GLY A 279 -16.72 6.61 9.50
CA GLY A 279 -16.40 6.32 10.89
C GLY A 279 -16.16 4.83 11.14
N ARG A 280 -15.96 4.50 12.41
CA ARG A 280 -15.81 3.10 12.87
C ARG A 280 -17.13 2.38 13.11
N GLU A 281 -18.24 3.12 13.08
CA GLU A 281 -19.58 2.56 13.29
C GLU A 281 -19.92 1.61 12.14
N ALA A 282 -20.23 0.36 12.47
CA ALA A 282 -20.24 -0.74 11.51
C ALA A 282 -21.36 -0.60 10.47
N GLU A 283 -22.55 -0.14 10.86
CA GLU A 283 -23.68 -0.01 9.93
C GLU A 283 -23.46 1.14 8.95
N SER A 284 -22.98 2.29 9.43
CA SER A 284 -22.61 3.41 8.57
C SER A 284 -21.48 3.05 7.61
N ALA A 285 -20.44 2.35 8.11
CA ALA A 285 -19.35 1.84 7.29
C ALA A 285 -19.84 0.87 6.21
N LYS A 286 -20.72 -0.07 6.57
CA LYS A 286 -21.35 -1.01 5.63
C LYS A 286 -22.13 -0.28 4.55
N ALA A 287 -23.09 0.56 4.96
CA ALA A 287 -23.99 1.25 4.05
C ALA A 287 -23.22 2.09 3.04
N LYS A 288 -22.23 2.85 3.52
CA LYS A 288 -21.41 3.71 2.65
C LYS A 288 -20.51 2.88 1.73
N TYR A 289 -19.84 1.85 2.24
CA TYR A 289 -18.96 1.03 1.40
C TYR A 289 -19.74 0.28 0.30
N THR A 290 -20.90 -0.30 0.64
CA THR A 290 -21.79 -0.95 -0.34
C THR A 290 -22.33 0.06 -1.36
N GLN A 291 -22.68 1.28 -0.94
CA GLN A 291 -23.12 2.34 -1.85
C GLN A 291 -22.05 2.66 -2.89
N TYR A 292 -20.80 2.85 -2.47
CA TYR A 292 -19.69 3.11 -3.40
C TYR A 292 -19.43 1.93 -4.33
N GLU A 293 -19.46 0.69 -3.84
CA GLU A 293 -19.31 -0.50 -4.70
C GLU A 293 -20.44 -0.65 -5.73
N SER A 294 -21.67 -0.23 -5.38
CA SER A 294 -22.79 -0.21 -6.33
C SER A 294 -22.69 0.91 -7.35
N GLN A 295 -22.15 2.08 -6.98
CA GLN A 295 -21.97 3.21 -7.89
C GLN A 295 -20.77 3.01 -8.83
N PHE A 296 -19.72 2.34 -8.35
CA PHE A 296 -18.46 2.13 -9.04
C PHE A 296 -18.20 0.63 -9.19
N SER A 297 -18.86 0.03 -10.19
CA SER A 297 -18.79 -1.42 -10.42
C SER A 297 -17.41 -1.87 -10.91
N SER A 298 -16.98 -3.04 -10.45
CA SER A 298 -15.77 -3.69 -10.96
C SER A 298 -15.90 -4.16 -12.40
N ASP A 299 -17.12 -4.39 -12.88
CA ASP A 299 -17.37 -4.77 -14.28
C ASP A 299 -17.11 -3.60 -15.23
N ASP A 300 -17.27 -2.37 -14.74
CA ASP A 300 -16.94 -1.14 -15.45
C ASP A 300 -15.46 -0.72 -15.26
N GLY A 301 -14.64 -1.58 -14.64
CA GLY A 301 -13.22 -1.34 -14.40
C GLY A 301 -12.92 -0.47 -13.18
N PHE A 302 -13.88 -0.21 -12.30
CA PHE A 302 -13.62 0.49 -11.06
C PHE A 302 -13.18 -0.44 -9.93
N GLU A 303 -12.39 0.13 -9.02
CA GLU A 303 -11.94 -0.52 -7.82
C GLU A 303 -12.27 0.36 -6.61
N VAL A 304 -13.14 -0.14 -5.74
CA VAL A 304 -13.46 0.50 -4.46
C VAL A 304 -12.75 -0.24 -3.34
N VAL A 305 -11.96 0.49 -2.55
CA VAL A 305 -11.20 -0.05 -1.43
C VAL A 305 -11.45 0.74 -0.17
N MET A 306 -11.61 0.05 0.96
CA MET A 306 -11.69 0.65 2.28
C MET A 306 -10.40 0.36 3.06
N ILE A 307 -9.67 1.41 3.43
CA ILE A 307 -8.38 1.34 4.12
C ILE A 307 -8.51 2.08 5.44
N GLY A 308 -8.20 1.42 6.56
CA GLY A 308 -8.17 2.05 7.87
C GLY A 308 -6.75 2.46 8.26
N SER A 309 -6.55 3.72 8.65
CA SER A 309 -5.25 4.26 9.07
C SER A 309 -5.45 5.44 10.01
N SER A 310 -4.42 5.79 10.80
CA SER A 310 -4.39 7.00 11.63
C SER A 310 -4.44 8.28 10.80
N ASP A 311 -3.81 8.25 9.63
CA ASP A 311 -3.65 9.41 8.77
C ASP A 311 -3.49 8.97 7.31
N ILE A 312 -3.64 9.94 6.41
CA ILE A 312 -3.54 9.69 4.97
C ILE A 312 -2.10 9.46 4.50
N ALA A 313 -1.09 10.04 5.14
CA ALA A 313 0.29 9.82 4.75
C ALA A 313 0.64 8.33 4.87
N THR A 314 0.18 7.67 5.93
CA THR A 314 0.30 6.23 6.14
C THR A 314 -0.47 5.43 5.07
N VAL A 315 -1.64 5.87 4.62
CA VAL A 315 -2.34 5.23 3.48
C VAL A 315 -1.50 5.33 2.20
N ARG A 316 -0.90 6.50 1.93
CA ARG A 316 0.00 6.70 0.77
C ARG A 316 1.23 5.81 0.84
N GLN A 317 1.80 5.59 2.02
CA GLN A 317 2.95 4.70 2.19
C GLN A 317 2.54 3.22 2.04
N THR A 318 1.39 2.83 2.57
CA THR A 318 0.96 1.43 2.61
C THR A 318 0.24 0.95 1.35
N HIS A 319 -0.34 1.85 0.55
CA HIS A 319 -1.17 1.55 -0.62
C HIS A 319 -0.99 2.59 -1.74
N SER A 320 0.27 2.93 -2.03
CA SER A 320 0.67 3.94 -3.01
C SER A 320 0.09 3.72 -4.41
N HIS A 321 -0.16 2.48 -4.84
CA HIS A 321 -0.68 2.16 -6.17
C HIS A 321 -2.07 2.75 -6.48
N TYR A 322 -2.85 3.15 -5.46
CA TYR A 322 -4.15 3.80 -5.67
C TYR A 322 -4.08 5.30 -5.92
N PHE A 323 -2.94 5.94 -5.69
CA PHE A 323 -2.80 7.40 -5.81
C PHE A 323 -2.48 7.84 -7.24
N GLY A 324 -2.83 7.00 -8.20
CA GLY A 324 -2.52 7.18 -9.62
C GLY A 324 -1.08 6.80 -9.94
N ILE A 325 -0.77 6.96 -11.22
CA ILE A 325 0.52 6.58 -11.76
C ILE A 325 1.27 7.86 -12.12
N GLU A 326 2.32 8.20 -11.37
CA GLU A 326 3.16 9.35 -11.69
C GLU A 326 3.75 9.19 -13.10
N LYS A 327 3.82 10.31 -13.86
CA LYS A 327 4.21 10.36 -15.27
C LYS A 327 5.37 9.41 -15.60
N PHE A 328 5.12 8.51 -16.54
CA PHE A 328 6.08 7.49 -16.95
C PHE A 328 7.15 8.04 -17.87
N ASP A 329 8.40 8.01 -17.40
CA ASP A 329 9.55 7.88 -18.32
C ASP A 329 9.88 6.39 -18.58
N THR A 330 9.52 5.46 -17.66
CA THR A 330 9.72 3.99 -17.79
C THR A 330 8.69 3.19 -16.95
N ILE A 331 7.98 2.22 -17.55
CA ILE A 331 6.94 1.39 -16.89
C ILE A 331 7.53 0.54 -15.75
N LEU A 332 8.68 -0.07 -16.06
CA LEU A 332 9.44 -0.87 -15.13
C LEU A 332 10.72 -0.11 -14.81
N GLU A 333 10.96 0.16 -13.53
CA GLU A 333 12.17 0.85 -13.08
C GLU A 333 13.42 -0.03 -13.32
N SER A 334 14.52 0.62 -13.65
CA SER A 334 15.83 -0.05 -13.60
C SER A 334 16.17 -0.50 -12.19
N LEU A 335 17.14 -1.41 -12.05
CA LEU A 335 17.57 -1.83 -10.72
C LEU A 335 18.10 -0.63 -9.90
N ASP A 336 18.88 0.24 -10.53
CA ASP A 336 19.39 1.45 -9.88
C ASP A 336 18.27 2.44 -9.54
N GLN A 337 17.24 2.56 -10.38
CA GLN A 337 16.05 3.36 -10.08
C GLN A 337 15.20 2.75 -8.96
N SER A 338 15.10 1.41 -8.90
CA SER A 338 14.42 0.72 -7.81
C SER A 338 15.18 0.91 -6.50
N ILE A 339 16.51 0.81 -6.55
CA ILE A 339 17.40 1.05 -5.41
C ILE A 339 17.37 2.51 -4.95
N ALA A 340 17.37 3.44 -5.90
CA ALA A 340 17.17 4.85 -5.61
C ALA A 340 15.76 5.07 -5.03
N GLY A 341 14.72 4.46 -5.62
CA GLY A 341 13.34 4.50 -5.16
C GLY A 341 13.16 4.03 -3.72
N PHE A 342 13.90 3.00 -3.28
CA PHE A 342 13.96 2.59 -1.87
C PHE A 342 14.41 3.71 -0.94
N LYS A 343 15.39 4.51 -1.39
CA LYS A 343 15.91 5.68 -0.69
C LYS A 343 15.07 6.93 -0.92
N THR A 344 14.37 7.07 -2.05
CA THR A 344 13.91 8.38 -2.53
C THR A 344 12.40 8.58 -2.55
N ARG A 345 11.61 7.52 -2.72
CA ARG A 345 10.13 7.62 -2.76
C ARG A 345 9.44 7.43 -1.42
N MET A 346 10.15 6.92 -0.43
CA MET A 346 9.54 6.48 0.83
C MET A 346 10.22 7.08 2.09
N ASP A 347 11.26 7.90 1.94
CA ASP A 347 11.88 8.61 3.07
C ASP A 347 11.31 10.01 3.27
N ILE A 348 10.79 10.62 2.21
CA ILE A 348 10.25 11.96 2.23
C ILE A 348 8.90 11.99 1.52
N ASP A 349 7.94 12.73 2.07
CA ASP A 349 6.64 12.92 1.45
C ASP A 349 6.74 13.86 0.22
N VAL A 350 5.62 14.01 -0.51
CA VAL A 350 5.55 14.88 -1.70
C VAL A 350 5.91 16.32 -1.36
N GLY A 351 5.53 16.80 -0.17
CA GLY A 351 5.84 18.16 0.26
C GLY A 351 7.33 18.38 0.47
N ALA A 352 8.03 17.40 1.03
CA ALA A 352 9.47 17.44 1.24
C ALA A 352 10.21 17.39 -0.11
N ARG A 353 9.73 16.59 -1.07
CA ARG A 353 10.27 16.61 -2.44
C ARG A 353 10.06 17.96 -3.12
N GLN A 354 8.88 18.57 -2.96
CA GLN A 354 8.59 19.92 -3.48
C GLN A 354 9.49 21.00 -2.85
N ILE A 355 9.76 20.90 -1.54
CA ILE A 355 10.69 21.79 -0.83
C ILE A 355 12.11 21.61 -1.37
N LEU A 356 12.60 20.37 -1.52
CA LEU A 356 13.93 20.12 -2.10
C LEU A 356 14.03 20.67 -3.53
N ALA A 357 13.04 20.40 -4.39
CA ALA A 357 13.00 20.85 -5.78
C ALA A 357 13.05 22.38 -5.87
N LEU A 358 12.29 23.05 -4.98
CA LEU A 358 12.27 24.49 -4.86
C LEU A 358 13.64 25.06 -4.48
N LEU A 359 14.26 24.51 -3.43
CA LEU A 359 15.56 24.96 -2.96
C LEU A 359 16.65 24.74 -4.01
N VAL A 360 16.61 23.62 -4.75
CA VAL A 360 17.52 23.32 -5.87
C VAL A 360 17.34 24.33 -7.00
N ARG A 361 16.09 24.55 -7.45
CA ARG A 361 15.76 25.53 -8.50
C ARG A 361 16.21 26.95 -8.13
N LYS A 362 16.10 27.33 -6.86
CA LYS A 362 16.55 28.63 -6.33
C LYS A 362 18.05 28.69 -6.01
N LYS A 363 18.77 27.57 -6.15
CA LYS A 363 20.20 27.41 -5.83
C LYS A 363 20.52 27.77 -4.38
N TYR A 364 19.66 27.38 -3.45
CA TYR A 364 19.84 27.59 -2.02
C TYR A 364 20.64 26.43 -1.40
N TRP A 365 21.97 26.56 -1.43
CA TRP A 365 22.92 25.57 -0.93
C TRP A 365 23.85 26.19 0.13
N GLY A 366 24.13 25.43 1.20
CA GLY A 366 25.14 25.80 2.20
C GLY A 366 24.80 27.06 3.00
N ARG A 367 25.48 28.17 2.72
CA ARG A 367 25.23 29.46 3.41
C ARG A 367 24.09 30.28 2.80
N LYS A 368 23.64 29.90 1.59
CA LYS A 368 22.59 30.60 0.86
C LYS A 368 21.26 29.88 1.09
N GLY A 369 20.33 30.54 1.77
CA GLY A 369 19.04 29.98 2.14
C GLY A 369 17.92 31.02 2.16
N ALA A 370 16.74 30.59 2.59
CA ALA A 370 15.57 31.45 2.82
C ALA A 370 14.94 31.13 4.17
N THR A 371 14.29 32.11 4.80
CA THR A 371 13.58 31.87 6.08
C THR A 371 12.38 30.95 5.87
N ILE A 372 11.96 30.26 6.93
CA ILE A 372 10.76 29.41 6.92
C ILE A 372 9.55 30.20 6.44
N ASP A 373 9.34 31.42 6.93
CA ASP A 373 8.21 32.26 6.50
C ASP A 373 8.25 32.59 5.02
N THR A 374 9.44 32.86 4.47
CA THR A 374 9.59 33.12 3.03
C THR A 374 9.27 31.89 2.22
N LEU A 375 9.76 30.72 2.66
CA LEU A 375 9.45 29.45 2.00
C LEU A 375 7.96 29.14 2.09
N ARG A 376 7.37 29.14 3.28
CA ARG A 376 5.97 28.80 3.52
C ARG A 376 5.01 29.75 2.80
N ASN A 377 5.20 31.06 2.93
CA ASN A 377 4.21 32.04 2.49
C ASN A 377 4.35 32.46 1.02
N HIS A 378 5.55 32.33 0.43
CA HIS A 378 5.81 32.83 -0.93
C HIS A 378 6.24 31.74 -1.92
N PHE A 379 7.09 30.80 -1.52
CA PHE A 379 7.71 29.88 -2.48
C PHE A 379 7.13 28.46 -2.48
N ALA A 380 6.55 28.03 -1.36
CA ALA A 380 5.99 26.71 -1.11
C ALA A 380 4.52 26.79 -0.66
N LYS A 381 3.80 27.84 -1.08
CA LYS A 381 2.43 28.16 -0.63
C LYS A 381 1.39 27.06 -0.89
N GLY A 382 1.71 26.08 -1.76
CA GLY A 382 0.86 24.92 -2.07
C GLY A 382 1.31 23.60 -1.40
N VAL A 383 2.30 23.64 -0.51
CA VAL A 383 2.80 22.45 0.20
C VAL A 383 2.01 22.28 1.50
N ASN A 384 1.00 21.42 1.51
CA ASN A 384 0.11 21.24 2.67
C ASN A 384 0.81 20.61 3.88
N THR A 385 1.83 19.79 3.65
CA THR A 385 2.63 19.11 4.69
C THR A 385 3.88 19.90 5.08
N PHE A 386 3.96 21.20 4.77
CA PHE A 386 5.22 21.96 4.81
C PHE A 386 6.02 21.77 6.11
N ASP A 387 5.38 21.82 7.27
CA ASP A 387 6.07 21.71 8.56
C ASP A 387 6.56 20.30 8.87
N SER A 388 5.74 19.27 8.64
CA SER A 388 6.16 17.88 8.81
C SER A 388 7.23 17.50 7.79
N SER A 389 7.06 17.91 6.54
CA SER A 389 8.03 17.73 5.45
C SER A 389 9.38 18.37 5.76
N LEU A 390 9.37 19.62 6.28
CA LEU A 390 10.58 20.33 6.62
C LEU A 390 11.29 19.68 7.82
N SER A 391 10.54 19.17 8.81
CA SER A 391 11.10 18.40 9.92
C SER A 391 11.79 17.14 9.42
N THR A 392 11.11 16.34 8.58
CA THR A 392 11.68 15.12 7.99
C THR A 392 12.97 15.41 7.23
N LEU A 393 13.00 16.45 6.40
CA LEU A 393 14.21 16.86 5.67
C LEU A 393 15.37 17.26 6.59
N LYS A 394 15.06 17.89 7.73
CA LYS A 394 16.05 18.26 8.74
C LYS A 394 16.59 17.03 9.45
N ASP A 395 15.71 16.12 9.87
CA ASP A 395 16.07 14.90 10.59
C ASP A 395 16.94 13.98 9.73
N MET A 396 16.66 13.95 8.43
CA MET A 396 17.50 13.27 7.43
C MET A 396 18.80 14.02 7.10
N GLY A 397 18.99 15.23 7.61
CA GLY A 397 20.16 16.08 7.36
C GLY A 397 20.29 16.58 5.92
N LEU A 398 19.21 16.51 5.12
CA LEU A 398 19.17 16.96 3.72
C LEU A 398 19.15 18.49 3.63
N ILE A 399 18.63 19.17 4.65
CA ILE A 399 18.65 20.62 4.79
C ILE A 399 19.44 21.05 6.03
N ASN A 400 20.07 22.22 5.96
CA ASN A 400 20.68 22.89 7.11
C ASN A 400 19.66 23.86 7.72
N MET A 401 19.36 23.69 9.01
CA MET A 401 18.54 24.60 9.80
C MET A 401 18.99 24.54 11.27
N ALA A 402 19.73 25.55 11.72
CA ALA A 402 20.27 25.60 13.08
C ALA A 402 19.15 25.82 14.12
N ASP A 403 18.23 26.75 13.84
CA ASP A 403 17.04 27.04 14.64
C ASP A 403 15.86 27.48 13.73
N ALA A 404 14.70 27.76 14.31
CA ALA A 404 13.48 28.14 13.58
C ALA A 404 13.57 29.50 12.87
N HIS A 405 14.57 30.33 13.19
CA HIS A 405 14.78 31.65 12.58
C HIS A 405 15.90 31.66 11.55
N SER A 406 16.69 30.59 11.51
CA SER A 406 17.81 30.43 10.59
C SER A 406 17.35 30.19 9.15
N PRO A 407 18.09 30.68 8.15
CA PRO A 407 17.80 30.38 6.75
C PRO A 407 17.91 28.88 6.47
N VAL A 408 16.85 28.31 5.90
CA VAL A 408 16.82 26.95 5.39
C VAL A 408 17.59 26.89 4.07
N SER A 409 18.50 25.92 3.96
CA SER A 409 19.30 25.69 2.76
C SER A 409 19.60 24.21 2.58
N LEU A 410 19.97 23.79 1.37
CA LEU A 410 20.36 22.41 1.09
C LEU A 410 21.76 22.10 1.65
N ASN A 411 21.91 20.89 2.16
CA ASN A 411 23.18 20.40 2.66
C ASN A 411 24.12 20.01 1.50
N LEU A 412 25.17 20.81 1.29
CA LEU A 412 26.20 20.57 0.26
C LEU A 412 26.83 19.18 0.34
N LYS A 413 26.99 18.62 1.55
CA LYS A 413 27.59 17.30 1.74
C LYS A 413 26.69 16.16 1.26
N LYS A 414 25.39 16.41 1.15
CA LYS A 414 24.36 15.45 0.71
C LYS A 414 23.85 15.73 -0.70
N LYS A 415 24.59 16.49 -1.52
CA LYS A 415 24.15 16.87 -2.87
C LYS A 415 23.74 15.66 -3.73
N SER A 416 24.56 14.63 -3.81
CA SER A 416 24.24 13.41 -4.60
C SER A 416 23.02 12.65 -4.05
N GLU A 417 22.72 12.77 -2.76
CA GLU A 417 21.56 12.16 -2.12
C GLU A 417 20.30 12.96 -2.45
N ILE A 418 20.38 14.30 -2.31
CA ILE A 418 19.34 15.27 -2.69
C ILE A 418 18.97 15.17 -4.17
N ASP A 419 19.96 15.07 -5.05
CA ASP A 419 19.76 14.92 -6.49
C ASP A 419 19.10 13.57 -6.83
N GLY A 420 19.16 12.56 -5.94
CA GLY A 420 18.41 11.32 -6.10
C GLY A 420 16.93 11.43 -5.71
N TYR A 421 16.58 12.39 -4.84
CA TYR A 421 15.20 12.65 -4.41
C TYR A 421 14.38 13.43 -5.44
N LEU A 422 15.02 14.08 -6.40
CA LEU A 422 14.46 14.98 -7.41
C LEU A 422 14.54 14.37 -8.80
#